data_AF-A0A328EH03-F1
#
_entry.id   AF-A0A328EH03-F1
#
_cell.length_a   1.000
_cell.length_b   1.000
_cell.length_c   1.000
_cell.angle_alpha   90.00
_cell.angle_beta   90.00
_cell.angle_gamma   90.00
#
_symmetry.space_group_name_H-M   'P 1'
#
loop_
_entity.id
_entity.type
_entity.pdbx_description
1 polymer ?
#
loop_
_entity_poly.entity_id
_entity_poly.type
_entity_poly.pdbx_seq_one_letter_code
_entity_poly.pdbx_strand_id
1 'polypeptide(L)'
;MKKLILFTVAFLTMTGNGWAYTPFTTADHLQIDRQLNQNLSKAEKKEKSDFFSRLAQKSLAIRKAFSPTKTKLYGAKLSAKDQNDIKSRIATIANLPEEKKKEILEELLKTEQLAEEISRSLQIESRDTFEGYAKTKLPTPVFRLPIDDVDLNNILGGKGTTGMKVNEYNMIEELAVVLPPDTVVSLMKKIQKGDFVYYQIRTREFDAGRGAKFGYFLDARFIEKTAEKPEEKAQTLPSLEDITNKLLATSGSVYVWGGSRYEGIPELEKYFPSATKLSALETKRKLMKGVDCSGLLYQATNGFTPRNSRSLLNFGEPINIEGKKIQEIIPLLKPLDLIVRDGHVVIVLDEKRTIESRGRGKAPGGIEIVPIEARLTELFKTRSPVNNYETSQLPRSKKFVIRRRFSEK
;
A
#
# COMPACT_ATOMS: atom_id res chain seq x y z
N MET A 1 12.87 -44.40 6.27
CA MET A 1 13.02 -43.65 5.01
C MET A 1 11.95 -42.57 4.92
N LYS A 2 12.22 -41.36 5.41
CA LYS A 2 11.34 -40.19 5.21
C LYS A 2 11.99 -39.32 4.13
N LYS A 3 11.36 -39.23 2.96
CA LYS A 3 11.82 -38.39 1.84
C LYS A 3 11.83 -36.93 2.30
N LEU A 4 13.01 -36.44 2.66
CA LEU A 4 13.28 -35.02 2.83
C LEU A 4 13.29 -34.42 1.42
N ILE A 5 12.15 -33.91 0.97
CA ILE A 5 12.07 -33.16 -0.28
C ILE A 5 12.87 -31.87 -0.05
N LEU A 6 14.07 -31.85 -0.59
CA LEU A 6 14.95 -30.69 -0.63
C LEU A 6 14.29 -29.65 -1.54
N PHE A 7 13.52 -28.72 -0.97
CA PHE A 7 12.99 -27.58 -1.72
C PHE A 7 14.13 -26.59 -1.99
N THR A 8 14.85 -26.80 -3.08
CA THR A 8 15.76 -25.79 -3.64
C THR A 8 14.91 -24.68 -4.24
N VAL A 9 14.61 -23.64 -3.47
CA VAL A 9 13.93 -22.45 -4.00
C VAL A 9 14.99 -21.56 -4.66
N ALA A 10 15.29 -21.82 -5.92
CA ALA A 10 16.01 -20.88 -6.76
C ALA A 10 15.02 -19.79 -7.23
N PHE A 11 15.19 -18.56 -6.72
CA PHE A 11 14.54 -17.39 -7.31
C PHE A 11 15.35 -17.01 -8.55
N LEU A 12 14.82 -17.24 -9.76
CA LEU A 12 15.41 -16.66 -10.97
C LEU A 12 15.12 -15.16 -10.96
N THR A 13 16.16 -14.35 -10.82
CA THR A 13 16.10 -12.89 -10.91
C THR A 13 15.98 -12.48 -12.38
N MET A 14 14.75 -12.26 -12.85
CA MET A 14 14.54 -11.51 -14.10
C MET A 14 14.47 -10.02 -13.74
N THR A 15 15.42 -9.23 -14.22
CA THR A 15 15.48 -7.77 -14.05
C THR A 15 14.40 -7.09 -14.91
N GLY A 16 13.15 -7.18 -14.46
CA GLY A 16 12.02 -6.45 -15.02
C GLY A 16 11.78 -5.15 -14.26
N ASN A 17 11.70 -4.03 -14.98
CA ASN A 17 11.33 -2.74 -14.40
C ASN A 17 9.87 -2.76 -13.92
N GLY A 18 9.68 -2.62 -12.61
CA GLY A 18 8.39 -2.32 -11.99
C GLY A 18 8.46 -2.42 -10.48
N TRP A 19 8.20 -1.32 -9.77
CA TRP A 19 7.78 -1.42 -8.38
C TRP A 19 6.37 -0.87 -8.40
N ALA A 20 5.43 -1.80 -8.57
CA ALA A 20 4.02 -1.61 -8.30
C ALA A 20 3.84 -1.32 -6.80
N TYR A 21 2.59 -1.16 -6.37
CA TYR A 21 2.21 -1.00 -4.97
C TYR A 21 2.97 -1.94 -3.99
N THR A 22 3.24 -3.17 -4.45
CA THR A 22 4.11 -4.15 -3.80
C THR A 22 5.52 -4.12 -4.37
N PRO A 23 6.52 -4.59 -3.60
CA PRO A 23 7.88 -4.78 -4.11
C PRO A 23 8.04 -5.87 -5.18
N PHE A 24 6.95 -6.22 -5.86
CA PHE A 24 6.81 -7.37 -6.74
C PHE A 24 6.56 -6.90 -8.17
N THR A 25 7.35 -7.45 -9.08
CA THR A 25 7.14 -7.43 -10.52
C THR A 25 6.07 -8.46 -10.90
N THR A 26 5.61 -8.46 -12.15
CA THR A 26 4.72 -9.50 -12.67
C THR A 26 5.30 -10.91 -12.45
N ALA A 27 6.60 -11.10 -12.67
CA ALA A 27 7.26 -12.39 -12.45
C ALA A 27 7.23 -12.83 -10.98
N ASP A 28 7.36 -11.88 -10.06
CA ASP A 28 7.24 -12.14 -8.63
C ASP A 28 5.83 -12.56 -8.24
N HIS A 29 4.80 -11.88 -8.75
CA HIS A 29 3.40 -12.27 -8.51
C HIS A 29 3.15 -13.71 -8.98
N LEU A 30 3.59 -14.05 -10.20
CA LEU A 30 3.49 -15.41 -10.73
C LEU A 30 4.23 -16.44 -9.87
N GLN A 31 5.42 -16.09 -9.37
CA GLN A 31 6.18 -16.98 -8.49
C GLN A 31 5.48 -17.21 -7.16
N ILE A 32 4.94 -16.16 -6.55
CA ILE A 32 4.19 -16.28 -5.30
C ILE A 32 2.95 -17.13 -5.54
N ASP A 33 2.18 -16.87 -6.60
CA ASP A 33 0.95 -17.60 -6.92
C ASP A 33 1.21 -19.07 -7.19
N ARG A 34 2.32 -19.42 -7.86
CA ARG A 34 2.79 -20.81 -7.99
C ARG A 34 3.00 -21.49 -6.64
N GLN A 35 3.46 -20.76 -5.62
CA GLN A 35 3.65 -21.32 -4.27
C GLN A 35 2.34 -21.47 -3.50
N LEU A 36 1.36 -20.59 -3.74
CA LEU A 36 0.06 -20.59 -3.04
C LEU A 36 -0.96 -21.53 -3.66
N ASN A 37 -0.92 -21.76 -4.98
CA ASN A 37 -1.86 -22.63 -5.70
C ASN A 37 -1.49 -24.12 -5.63
N GLN A 38 -0.54 -24.50 -4.78
CA GLN A 38 -0.27 -25.90 -4.52
C GLN A 38 -1.42 -26.52 -3.70
N ASN A 39 -1.86 -27.70 -4.11
CA ASN A 39 -2.88 -28.45 -3.40
C ASN A 39 -2.29 -29.05 -2.11
N LEU A 40 -2.33 -28.27 -1.03
CA LEU A 40 -1.77 -28.59 0.28
C LEU A 40 -2.87 -28.60 1.34
N SER A 41 -2.80 -29.54 2.27
CA SER A 41 -3.62 -29.53 3.49
C SER A 41 -3.30 -28.31 4.37
N LYS A 42 -4.20 -27.98 5.31
CA LYS A 42 -3.96 -26.88 6.28
C LYS A 42 -2.65 -27.06 7.06
N ALA A 43 -2.33 -28.28 7.47
CA ALA A 43 -1.09 -28.59 8.19
C ALA A 43 0.15 -28.35 7.33
N GLU A 44 0.13 -28.80 6.07
CA GLU A 44 1.23 -28.57 5.12
C GLU A 44 1.38 -27.07 4.78
N LYS A 45 0.27 -26.33 4.62
CA LYS A 45 0.31 -24.87 4.45
C LYS A 45 0.96 -24.19 5.65
N LYS A 46 0.65 -24.64 6.88
CA LYS A 46 1.27 -24.09 8.10
C LYS A 46 2.77 -24.38 8.16
N GLU A 47 3.19 -25.61 7.85
CA GLU A 47 4.60 -25.99 7.83
C GLU A 47 5.38 -25.18 6.78
N LYS A 48 4.82 -25.06 5.57
CA LYS A 48 5.41 -24.28 4.48
C LYS A 48 5.46 -22.79 4.83
N SER A 49 4.41 -22.25 5.46
CA SER A 49 4.40 -20.89 6.01
C SER A 49 5.56 -20.66 6.99
N ASP A 50 5.81 -21.59 7.90
CA ASP A 50 6.90 -21.50 8.89
C ASP A 50 8.28 -21.56 8.24
N PHE A 51 8.44 -22.38 7.19
CA PHE A 51 9.67 -22.40 6.38
C PHE A 51 9.96 -21.03 5.77
N PHE A 52 8.99 -20.45 5.03
CA PHE A 52 9.18 -19.14 4.39
C PHE A 52 9.33 -18.01 5.42
N SER A 53 8.66 -18.10 6.57
CA SER A 53 8.86 -17.16 7.69
C SER A 53 10.31 -17.16 8.16
N ARG A 54 10.91 -18.36 8.34
CA ARG A 54 12.33 -18.46 8.74
C ARG A 54 13.24 -17.93 7.63
N LEU A 55 12.96 -18.22 6.36
CA LEU A 55 13.74 -17.70 5.23
C LEU A 55 13.73 -16.15 5.19
N ALA A 56 12.57 -15.54 5.38
CA ALA A 56 12.44 -14.08 5.45
C ALA A 56 13.22 -13.51 6.64
N GLN A 57 13.09 -14.12 7.83
CA GLN A 57 13.82 -13.70 9.03
C GLN A 57 15.34 -13.85 8.89
N LYS A 58 15.85 -14.92 8.28
CA LYS A 58 17.28 -15.11 7.99
C LYS A 58 17.79 -14.01 7.08
N SER A 59 17.06 -13.73 5.99
CA SER A 59 17.41 -12.70 5.03
C SER A 59 17.49 -11.32 5.69
N LEU A 60 16.47 -10.95 6.47
CA LEU A 60 16.46 -9.70 7.25
C LEU A 60 17.62 -9.64 8.25
N ALA A 61 17.88 -10.72 8.99
CA ALA A 61 18.95 -10.75 9.99
C ALA A 61 20.34 -10.53 9.37
N ILE A 62 20.61 -11.16 8.23
CA ILE A 62 21.86 -10.96 7.48
C ILE A 62 21.96 -9.50 7.02
N ARG A 63 20.90 -8.95 6.39
CA ARG A 63 20.94 -7.55 5.91
C ARG A 63 21.15 -6.55 7.04
N LYS A 64 20.51 -6.75 8.19
CA LYS A 64 20.66 -5.87 9.37
C LYS A 64 22.09 -5.75 9.88
N ALA A 65 22.94 -6.75 9.64
CA ALA A 65 24.35 -6.69 10.02
C ALA A 65 25.15 -5.66 9.20
N PHE A 66 24.68 -5.34 7.98
CA PHE A 66 25.35 -4.40 7.06
C PHE A 66 24.60 -3.08 6.90
N SER A 67 23.27 -3.13 6.98
CA SER A 67 22.38 -1.97 6.86
C SER A 67 21.31 -2.04 7.95
N PRO A 68 21.56 -1.43 9.13
CA PRO A 68 20.63 -1.46 10.24
C PRO A 68 19.26 -0.89 9.85
N THR A 69 18.19 -1.65 10.12
CA THR A 69 16.81 -1.22 9.88
C THR A 69 15.91 -1.54 11.08
N LYS A 70 14.87 -0.73 11.26
CA LYS A 70 13.82 -0.93 12.28
C LYS A 70 12.80 -2.00 11.91
N THR A 71 12.87 -2.58 10.70
CA THR A 71 11.96 -3.63 10.23
C THR A 71 11.94 -4.82 11.19
N LYS A 72 10.75 -5.37 11.44
CA LYS A 72 10.56 -6.54 12.29
C LYS A 72 9.59 -7.49 11.61
N LEU A 73 10.01 -8.73 11.43
CA LEU A 73 9.18 -9.81 10.88
C LEU A 73 8.64 -10.66 12.03
N TYR A 74 7.38 -11.08 11.90
CA TYR A 74 6.76 -12.01 12.84
C TYR A 74 6.51 -13.35 12.14
N GLY A 75 6.64 -14.43 12.89
CA GLY A 75 6.36 -15.79 12.44
C GLY A 75 7.18 -16.81 13.23
N ALA A 76 7.46 -17.96 12.61
CA ALA A 76 8.23 -19.05 13.22
C ALA A 76 9.60 -18.56 13.74
N LYS A 77 10.00 -19.02 14.94
CA LYS A 77 11.29 -18.68 15.52
C LYS A 77 12.43 -19.31 14.69
N LEU A 78 13.55 -18.59 14.58
CA LEU A 78 14.79 -19.13 14.04
C LEU A 78 15.32 -20.26 14.93
N SER A 79 15.70 -21.38 14.33
CA SER A 79 16.35 -22.49 15.03
C SER A 79 17.83 -22.18 15.32
N ALA A 80 18.48 -22.98 16.17
CA ALA A 80 19.92 -22.87 16.40
C ALA A 80 20.72 -23.05 15.10
N LYS A 81 20.26 -23.96 14.22
CA LYS A 81 20.84 -24.14 12.87
C LYS A 81 20.73 -22.86 12.03
N ASP A 82 19.57 -22.22 12.03
CA ASP A 82 19.39 -20.97 11.28
C ASP A 82 20.30 -19.84 11.79
N GLN A 83 20.50 -19.76 13.11
CA GLN A 83 21.40 -18.77 13.69
C GLN A 83 22.87 -19.01 13.29
N ASN A 84 23.30 -20.27 13.22
CA ASN A 84 24.64 -20.62 12.74
C ASN A 84 24.80 -20.30 11.25
N ASP A 85 23.80 -20.60 10.42
CA ASP A 85 23.81 -20.24 8.99
C ASP A 85 23.91 -18.72 8.80
N ILE A 86 23.17 -17.93 9.59
CA ILE A 86 23.21 -16.46 9.54
C ILE A 86 24.62 -15.96 9.86
N LYS A 87 25.22 -16.44 10.96
CA LYS A 87 26.58 -16.04 11.37
C LYS A 87 27.61 -16.36 10.29
N SER A 88 27.55 -17.58 9.75
CA SER A 88 28.44 -18.01 8.67
C SER A 88 28.27 -17.12 7.43
N ARG A 89 27.03 -16.84 7.01
CA ARG A 89 26.76 -16.01 5.83
C ARG A 89 27.19 -14.56 6.01
N ILE A 90 27.02 -13.98 7.21
CA ILE A 90 27.53 -12.65 7.54
C ILE A 90 29.06 -12.62 7.41
N ALA A 91 29.76 -13.60 7.97
CA ALA A 91 31.22 -13.69 7.87
C ALA A 91 31.69 -13.80 6.41
N THR A 92 31.00 -14.58 5.58
CA THR A 92 31.29 -14.67 4.14
C THR A 92 31.10 -13.33 3.44
N ILE A 93 29.96 -12.65 3.64
CA ILE A 93 29.64 -11.40 2.96
C ILE A 93 30.55 -10.25 3.40
N ALA A 94 30.98 -10.24 4.67
CA ALA A 94 31.88 -9.22 5.19
C ALA A 94 33.22 -9.15 4.45
N ASN A 95 33.67 -10.28 3.88
CA ASN A 95 34.93 -10.39 3.14
C ASN A 95 34.81 -10.12 1.64
N LEU A 96 33.62 -9.75 1.15
CA LEU A 96 33.40 -9.48 -0.28
C LEU A 96 33.65 -8.00 -0.62
N PRO A 97 34.04 -7.70 -1.88
CA PRO A 97 34.07 -6.33 -2.39
C PRO A 97 32.71 -5.63 -2.25
N GLU A 98 32.71 -4.31 -2.07
CA GLU A 98 31.48 -3.52 -1.82
C GLU A 98 30.41 -3.70 -2.89
N GLU A 99 30.79 -3.75 -4.18
CA GLU A 99 29.81 -3.98 -5.27
C GLU A 99 29.12 -5.34 -5.15
N LYS A 100 29.89 -6.39 -4.83
CA LYS A 100 29.34 -7.74 -4.63
C LYS A 100 28.50 -7.83 -3.35
N LYS A 101 28.88 -7.10 -2.31
CA LYS A 101 28.11 -6.98 -1.07
C LYS A 101 26.75 -6.33 -1.36
N LYS A 102 26.73 -5.23 -2.13
CA LYS A 102 25.50 -4.54 -2.52
C LYS A 102 24.55 -5.45 -3.30
N GLU A 103 25.07 -6.14 -4.32
CA GLU A 103 24.31 -7.11 -5.13
C GLU A 103 23.64 -8.18 -4.24
N ILE A 104 24.40 -8.80 -3.33
CA ILE A 104 23.87 -9.83 -2.41
C ILE A 104 22.83 -9.24 -1.45
N LEU A 105 23.02 -8.02 -0.95
CA LEU A 105 22.06 -7.37 -0.06
C LEU A 105 20.73 -7.05 -0.75
N GLU A 106 20.77 -6.71 -2.05
CA GLU A 106 19.59 -6.52 -2.89
C GLU A 106 18.86 -7.86 -3.14
N GLU A 107 19.58 -8.93 -3.45
CA GLU A 107 19.00 -10.28 -3.58
C GLU A 107 18.36 -10.78 -2.28
N LEU A 108 19.01 -10.53 -1.14
CA LEU A 108 18.47 -10.87 0.18
C LEU A 108 17.22 -10.05 0.50
N LEU A 109 17.15 -8.78 0.09
CA LEU A 109 15.95 -7.96 0.26
C LEU A 109 14.80 -8.55 -0.56
N LYS A 110 15.09 -8.98 -1.79
CA LYS A 110 14.09 -9.61 -2.65
C LYS A 110 13.58 -10.92 -2.07
N THR A 111 14.50 -11.77 -1.60
CA THR A 111 14.18 -13.03 -0.92
C THR A 111 13.35 -12.80 0.34
N GLU A 112 13.72 -11.80 1.15
CA GLU A 112 12.97 -11.38 2.33
C GLU A 112 11.51 -11.06 1.99
N GLN A 113 11.29 -10.20 1.00
CA GLN A 113 9.96 -9.74 0.59
C GLN A 113 9.09 -10.88 0.06
N LEU A 114 9.64 -11.71 -0.84
CA LEU A 114 8.90 -12.83 -1.44
C LEU A 114 8.56 -13.89 -0.40
N ALA A 115 9.52 -14.25 0.45
CA ALA A 115 9.32 -15.22 1.51
C ALA A 115 8.32 -14.71 2.56
N GLU A 116 8.35 -13.41 2.91
CA GLU A 116 7.37 -12.83 3.81
C GLU A 116 5.95 -12.93 3.23
N GLU A 117 5.77 -12.55 1.96
CA GLU A 117 4.47 -12.56 1.28
C GLU A 117 3.88 -13.98 1.16
N ILE A 118 4.71 -14.95 0.76
CA ILE A 118 4.32 -16.37 0.70
C ILE A 118 3.95 -16.89 2.10
N SER A 119 4.82 -16.65 3.08
CA SER A 119 4.62 -17.10 4.46
C SER A 119 3.31 -16.57 5.02
N ARG A 120 3.05 -15.27 4.86
CA ARG A 120 1.86 -14.60 5.38
C ARG A 120 0.58 -15.11 4.71
N SER A 121 0.60 -15.33 3.40
CA SER A 121 -0.54 -15.87 2.66
C SER A 121 -0.88 -17.28 3.14
N LEU A 122 0.12 -18.17 3.18
CA LEU A 122 -0.06 -19.55 3.66
C LEU A 122 -0.51 -19.61 5.13
N GLN A 123 -0.02 -18.70 5.97
CA GLN A 123 -0.44 -18.60 7.37
C GLN A 123 -1.91 -18.23 7.51
N ILE A 124 -2.44 -17.43 6.59
CA ILE A 124 -3.86 -17.05 6.55
C ILE A 124 -4.67 -18.24 6.07
N GLU A 125 -4.27 -18.86 4.97
CA GLU A 125 -4.96 -20.00 4.38
C GLU A 125 -4.99 -21.25 5.28
N SER A 126 -4.03 -21.38 6.19
CA SER A 126 -4.01 -22.48 7.16
C SER A 126 -4.98 -22.30 8.33
N ARG A 127 -5.65 -21.15 8.46
CA ARG A 127 -6.58 -20.86 9.58
C ARG A 127 -7.95 -21.46 9.32
N ASP A 128 -8.65 -21.82 10.39
CA ASP A 128 -10.04 -22.30 10.29
C ASP A 128 -11.02 -21.20 9.92
N THR A 129 -10.67 -19.93 10.16
CA THR A 129 -11.50 -18.78 9.78
C THR A 129 -11.37 -18.39 8.31
N PHE A 130 -10.48 -19.03 7.55
CA PHE A 130 -10.23 -18.68 6.15
C PHE A 130 -11.43 -19.07 5.28
N GLU A 131 -11.92 -18.10 4.50
CA GLU A 131 -13.18 -18.17 3.76
C GLU A 131 -12.99 -18.29 2.24
N GLY A 132 -11.75 -18.49 1.81
CA GLY A 132 -11.36 -18.58 0.41
C GLY A 132 -10.90 -17.24 -0.19
N TYR A 133 -11.09 -17.12 -1.50
CA TYR A 133 -10.66 -15.98 -2.29
C TYR A 133 -11.85 -15.29 -2.94
N ALA A 134 -11.62 -14.03 -3.33
CA ALA A 134 -12.59 -13.28 -4.11
C ALA A 134 -11.92 -12.23 -5.01
N LYS A 135 -12.69 -11.70 -5.96
CA LYS A 135 -12.38 -10.46 -6.69
C LYS A 135 -13.39 -9.37 -6.35
N THR A 136 -12.97 -8.12 -6.38
CA THR A 136 -13.89 -6.98 -6.35
C THR A 136 -14.66 -6.89 -7.68
N LYS A 137 -15.99 -6.79 -7.63
CA LYS A 137 -16.85 -6.63 -8.82
C LYS A 137 -17.02 -5.18 -9.25
N LEU A 138 -16.89 -4.27 -8.28
CA LEU A 138 -17.10 -2.84 -8.40
C LEU A 138 -15.97 -2.12 -7.64
N PRO A 139 -15.81 -0.79 -7.81
CA PRO A 139 -14.98 -0.02 -6.90
C PRO A 139 -15.40 -0.31 -5.45
N THR A 140 -14.46 -0.83 -4.66
CA THR A 140 -14.79 -1.45 -3.37
C THR A 140 -14.13 -0.67 -2.23
N PRO A 141 -14.91 0.03 -1.39
CA PRO A 141 -14.34 0.71 -0.23
C PRO A 141 -13.93 -0.31 0.82
N VAL A 142 -12.72 -0.12 1.37
CA VAL A 142 -12.16 -0.95 2.43
C VAL A 142 -11.98 -0.11 3.67
N PHE A 143 -12.50 -0.60 4.79
CA PHE A 143 -12.51 0.12 6.06
C PHE A 143 -11.56 -0.52 7.06
N ARG A 144 -10.75 0.31 7.74
CA ARG A 144 -9.87 -0.10 8.82
C ARG A 144 -10.62 0.01 10.15
N LEU A 145 -11.02 -1.12 10.71
CA LEU A 145 -11.88 -1.18 11.90
C LEU A 145 -11.29 -2.06 13.00
N PRO A 146 -11.68 -1.86 14.27
CA PRO A 146 -11.44 -2.85 15.31
C PRO A 146 -12.08 -4.19 14.92
N ILE A 147 -11.38 -5.30 15.14
CA ILE A 147 -11.86 -6.63 14.70
C ILE A 147 -13.19 -7.03 15.35
N ASP A 148 -13.44 -6.53 16.56
CA ASP A 148 -14.64 -6.86 17.35
C ASP A 148 -15.80 -5.86 17.13
N ASP A 149 -15.57 -4.79 16.36
CA ASP A 149 -16.53 -3.71 16.12
C ASP A 149 -16.68 -3.39 14.63
N VAL A 150 -17.11 -4.41 13.88
CA VAL A 150 -17.31 -4.31 12.42
C VAL A 150 -18.80 -4.19 12.12
N ASP A 151 -19.23 -2.97 11.81
CA ASP A 151 -20.53 -2.70 11.21
C ASP A 151 -20.48 -1.46 10.32
N LEU A 152 -20.56 -1.67 9.00
CA LEU A 152 -20.50 -0.57 8.04
C LEU A 152 -21.78 0.26 8.02
N ASN A 153 -22.93 -0.25 8.50
CA ASN A 153 -24.14 0.58 8.64
C ASN A 153 -23.90 1.73 9.61
N ASN A 154 -23.25 1.46 10.75
CA ASN A 154 -22.92 2.46 11.76
C ASN A 154 -21.98 3.55 11.23
N ILE A 155 -21.15 3.19 10.25
CA ILE A 155 -20.21 4.13 9.63
C ILE A 155 -20.89 4.96 8.55
N LEU A 156 -21.66 4.31 7.67
CA LEU A 156 -22.20 4.90 6.46
C LEU A 156 -23.61 5.50 6.63
N GLY A 157 -24.12 5.57 7.86
CA GLY A 157 -25.42 6.15 8.14
C GLY A 157 -26.59 5.29 7.64
N GLY A 158 -26.40 3.96 7.70
CA GLY A 158 -27.38 2.97 7.28
C GLY A 158 -28.58 2.83 8.23
N LYS A 159 -29.39 1.78 8.01
CA LYS A 159 -30.60 1.51 8.79
C LYS A 159 -30.30 1.45 10.30
N GLY A 160 -31.09 2.17 11.10
CA GLY A 160 -30.96 2.18 12.56
C GLY A 160 -29.96 3.19 13.13
N THR A 161 -29.38 4.05 12.29
CA THR A 161 -28.45 5.12 12.70
C THR A 161 -29.09 6.50 12.60
N THR A 162 -28.50 7.49 13.28
CA THR A 162 -28.91 8.92 13.20
C THR A 162 -28.12 9.70 12.14
N GLY A 163 -27.13 9.07 11.49
CA GLY A 163 -26.23 9.68 10.52
C GLY A 163 -24.96 8.87 10.34
N MET A 164 -24.06 9.37 9.48
CA MET A 164 -22.74 8.76 9.29
C MET A 164 -21.85 8.96 10.53
N LYS A 165 -20.97 7.99 10.81
CA LYS A 165 -19.87 8.19 11.75
C LYS A 165 -18.80 9.05 11.08
N VAL A 166 -18.56 10.23 11.64
CA VAL A 166 -17.53 11.16 11.17
C VAL A 166 -16.74 11.73 12.35
N ASN A 167 -15.49 12.10 12.09
CA ASN A 167 -14.67 12.82 13.05
C ASN A 167 -15.00 14.34 13.09
N GLU A 168 -14.28 15.10 13.91
CA GLU A 168 -14.46 16.57 14.07
C GLU A 168 -14.31 17.40 12.79
N TYR A 169 -13.74 16.82 11.73
CA TYR A 169 -13.58 17.41 10.40
C TYR A 169 -14.63 16.92 9.38
N ASN A 170 -15.67 16.24 9.87
CA ASN A 170 -16.73 15.60 9.09
C ASN A 170 -16.21 14.51 8.12
N MET A 171 -15.10 13.84 8.45
CA MET A 171 -14.50 12.78 7.62
C MET A 171 -14.77 11.38 8.19
N ILE A 172 -14.92 10.40 7.30
CA ILE A 172 -14.94 8.98 7.65
C ILE A 172 -13.48 8.50 7.72
N GLU A 173 -12.88 8.55 8.91
CA GLU A 173 -11.46 8.23 9.09
C GLU A 173 -11.14 6.73 8.95
N GLU A 174 -12.18 5.90 9.05
CA GLU A 174 -12.12 4.46 8.88
C GLU A 174 -11.88 4.04 7.43
N LEU A 175 -12.21 4.87 6.44
CA LEU A 175 -11.92 4.54 5.05
C LEU A 175 -10.39 4.44 4.85
N ALA A 176 -9.92 3.29 4.39
CA ALA A 176 -8.51 3.06 4.09
C ALA A 176 -8.19 3.29 2.61
N VAL A 177 -9.03 2.75 1.72
CA VAL A 177 -8.86 2.82 0.26
C VAL A 177 -10.17 2.45 -0.44
N VAL A 178 -10.35 2.91 -1.67
CA VAL A 178 -11.29 2.34 -2.63
C VAL A 178 -10.48 1.48 -3.61
N LEU A 179 -10.61 0.16 -3.49
CA LEU A 179 -9.97 -0.78 -4.40
C LEU A 179 -10.61 -0.70 -5.80
N PRO A 180 -9.82 -0.77 -6.88
CA PRO A 180 -10.35 -0.95 -8.22
C PRO A 180 -11.18 -2.24 -8.35
N PRO A 181 -12.04 -2.35 -9.36
CA PRO A 181 -12.59 -3.63 -9.79
C PRO A 181 -11.48 -4.63 -10.17
N ASP A 182 -11.79 -5.92 -10.07
CA ASP A 182 -10.91 -7.07 -10.33
C ASP A 182 -9.72 -7.22 -9.37
N THR A 183 -9.68 -6.46 -8.28
CA THR A 183 -8.69 -6.66 -7.22
C THR A 183 -8.90 -7.98 -6.52
N VAL A 184 -7.85 -8.80 -6.48
CA VAL A 184 -7.86 -10.08 -5.75
C VAL A 184 -7.74 -9.83 -4.24
N VAL A 185 -8.58 -10.51 -3.47
CA VAL A 185 -8.58 -10.47 -2.02
C VAL A 185 -8.62 -11.88 -1.43
N SER A 186 -7.86 -12.09 -0.36
CA SER A 186 -7.98 -13.24 0.53
C SER A 186 -9.01 -12.93 1.61
N LEU A 187 -10.02 -13.78 1.77
CA LEU A 187 -11.07 -13.63 2.78
C LEU A 187 -10.62 -14.31 4.07
N MET A 188 -10.09 -13.53 5.01
CA MET A 188 -9.44 -14.04 6.23
C MET A 188 -10.42 -14.52 7.30
N LYS A 189 -11.60 -13.89 7.38
CA LYS A 189 -12.64 -14.16 8.37
C LYS A 189 -13.97 -13.58 7.89
N LYS A 190 -15.05 -14.35 7.98
CA LYS A 190 -16.44 -13.87 7.81
C LYS A 190 -16.94 -13.26 9.11
N ILE A 191 -17.64 -12.14 9.01
CA ILE A 191 -18.34 -11.48 10.12
C ILE A 191 -19.78 -11.26 9.68
N GLN A 192 -20.73 -11.76 10.47
CA GLN A 192 -22.16 -11.59 10.26
C GLN A 192 -22.72 -10.60 11.29
N LYS A 193 -23.46 -9.59 10.82
CA LYS A 193 -24.19 -8.63 11.67
C LYS A 193 -25.58 -8.40 11.09
N GLY A 194 -26.59 -9.02 11.70
CA GLY A 194 -27.94 -9.08 11.12
C GLY A 194 -27.87 -9.66 9.71
N ASP A 195 -28.43 -8.95 8.74
CA ASP A 195 -28.45 -9.35 7.32
C ASP A 195 -27.15 -9.04 6.56
N PHE A 196 -26.18 -8.37 7.20
CA PHE A 196 -24.95 -7.93 6.55
C PHE A 196 -23.82 -8.94 6.77
N VAL A 197 -23.11 -9.22 5.67
CA VAL A 197 -21.91 -10.05 5.66
C VAL A 197 -20.72 -9.17 5.33
N TYR A 198 -19.76 -9.13 6.25
CA TYR A 198 -18.48 -8.46 6.06
C TYR A 198 -17.35 -9.49 6.04
N TYR A 199 -16.29 -9.18 5.32
CA TYR A 199 -15.08 -9.99 5.31
C TYR A 199 -13.90 -9.17 5.80
N GLN A 200 -13.15 -9.74 6.76
CA GLN A 200 -11.78 -9.31 6.98
C GLN A 200 -10.96 -9.76 5.77
N ILE A 201 -10.23 -8.84 5.15
CA ILE A 201 -9.47 -9.12 3.94
C ILE A 201 -7.98 -8.85 4.10
N ARG A 202 -7.24 -9.49 3.19
CA ARG A 202 -5.89 -9.08 2.81
C ARG A 202 -5.82 -9.03 1.29
N THR A 203 -5.05 -8.09 0.76
CA THR A 203 -4.73 -8.00 -0.66
C THR A 203 -3.25 -7.67 -0.81
N ARG A 204 -2.69 -7.93 -1.99
CA ARG A 204 -1.35 -7.43 -2.35
C ARG A 204 -1.41 -5.97 -2.81
N GLU A 205 -2.54 -5.48 -3.29
CA GLU A 205 -2.78 -4.09 -3.77
C GLU A 205 -2.53 -2.96 -2.76
N PHE A 206 -2.11 -3.30 -1.54
CA PHE A 206 -2.54 -2.82 -0.24
C PHE A 206 -1.74 -3.41 0.93
N ASP A 207 -0.87 -2.68 1.64
CA ASP A 207 -0.42 -3.03 2.98
C ASP A 207 -1.60 -2.82 3.94
N ALA A 208 -2.57 -3.72 3.80
CA ALA A 208 -3.56 -4.04 4.79
C ALA A 208 -2.79 -4.65 5.97
N GLY A 209 -2.16 -3.78 6.76
CA GLY A 209 -1.17 -4.08 7.79
C GLY A 209 -1.56 -5.16 8.79
N ARG A 210 -0.55 -5.60 9.55
CA ARG A 210 -0.68 -6.53 10.67
C ARG A 210 -1.26 -5.80 11.87
N GLY A 211 -2.48 -6.16 12.29
CA GLY A 211 -3.07 -5.67 13.53
C GLY A 211 -3.79 -6.80 14.24
N ALA A 212 -3.42 -7.06 15.50
CA ALA A 212 -4.19 -7.98 16.36
C ALA A 212 -5.52 -7.35 16.80
N LYS A 213 -5.62 -6.01 16.78
CA LYS A 213 -6.79 -5.25 17.22
C LYS A 213 -7.60 -4.65 16.06
N PHE A 214 -6.95 -4.36 14.93
CA PHE A 214 -7.58 -3.74 13.77
C PHE A 214 -7.38 -4.60 12.52
N GLY A 215 -8.41 -4.67 11.68
CA GLY A 215 -8.39 -5.34 10.38
C GLY A 215 -8.88 -4.42 9.27
N TYR A 216 -8.86 -4.93 8.05
CA TYR A 216 -9.40 -4.27 6.86
C TYR A 216 -10.62 -5.04 6.39
N PHE A 217 -11.73 -4.34 6.21
CA PHE A 217 -13.04 -4.95 6.01
C PHE A 217 -13.73 -4.38 4.79
N LEU A 218 -14.46 -5.26 4.09
CA LEU A 218 -15.37 -4.90 3.02
C LEU A 218 -16.71 -5.62 3.20
N ASP A 219 -17.74 -5.13 2.51
CA ASP A 219 -19.05 -5.77 2.43
C ASP A 219 -19.09 -6.81 1.31
N ALA A 220 -19.69 -7.97 1.59
CA ALA A 220 -19.74 -9.11 0.68
C ALA A 220 -20.41 -8.79 -0.67
N ARG A 221 -21.29 -7.78 -0.73
CA ARG A 221 -21.98 -7.37 -1.98
C ARG A 221 -21.04 -6.74 -3.00
N PHE A 222 -19.85 -6.31 -2.60
CA PHE A 222 -18.84 -5.73 -3.48
C PHE A 222 -17.93 -6.77 -4.16
N ILE A 223 -18.04 -8.04 -3.80
CA ILE A 223 -17.09 -9.08 -4.23
C ILE A 223 -17.76 -10.28 -4.90
N GLU A 224 -16.96 -11.02 -5.65
CA GLU A 224 -17.25 -12.35 -6.19
C GLU A 224 -16.33 -13.37 -5.56
N LYS A 225 -16.88 -14.34 -4.83
CA LYS A 225 -16.08 -15.47 -4.35
C LYS A 225 -15.63 -16.31 -5.53
N THR A 226 -14.39 -16.80 -5.47
CA THR A 226 -13.81 -17.68 -6.47
C THR A 226 -13.46 -19.03 -5.85
N ALA A 227 -13.54 -20.10 -6.63
CA ALA A 227 -13.20 -21.45 -6.17
C ALA A 227 -11.70 -21.59 -5.86
N GLU A 228 -10.86 -20.97 -6.69
CA GLU A 228 -9.40 -20.96 -6.57
C GLU A 228 -8.88 -19.52 -6.43
N LYS A 229 -7.62 -19.36 -6.02
CA LYS A 229 -6.99 -18.03 -5.96
C LYS A 229 -6.80 -17.53 -7.40
N PRO A 230 -7.42 -16.41 -7.77
CA PRO A 230 -7.18 -15.83 -9.08
C PRO A 230 -5.77 -15.25 -9.17
N GLU A 231 -5.24 -15.20 -10.39
CA GLU A 231 -4.01 -14.47 -10.66
C GLU A 231 -4.18 -12.99 -10.29
N GLU A 232 -3.13 -12.42 -9.70
CA GLU A 232 -3.09 -10.99 -9.40
C GLU A 232 -3.10 -10.18 -10.70
N LYS A 233 -3.80 -9.04 -10.68
CA LYS A 233 -3.79 -8.12 -11.83
C LYS A 233 -2.41 -7.49 -11.96
N ALA A 234 -1.76 -7.69 -13.10
CA ALA A 234 -0.53 -6.96 -13.42
C ALA A 234 -0.86 -5.47 -13.55
N GLN A 235 -0.23 -4.65 -12.72
CA GLN A 235 -0.35 -3.20 -12.81
C GLN A 235 0.62 -2.67 -13.86
N THR A 236 0.07 -2.18 -14.97
CA THR A 236 0.86 -1.46 -15.98
C THR A 236 0.89 0.02 -15.65
N LEU A 237 2.09 0.60 -15.67
CA LEU A 237 2.25 2.03 -15.51
C LEU A 237 1.64 2.75 -16.73
N PRO A 238 0.65 3.64 -16.57
CA PRO A 238 0.11 4.39 -17.71
C PRO A 238 1.14 5.38 -18.26
N SER A 239 0.90 5.89 -19.47
CA SER A 239 1.77 6.91 -20.05
C SER A 239 1.77 8.21 -19.23
N LEU A 240 2.81 9.04 -19.37
CA LEU A 240 2.85 10.36 -18.73
C LEU A 240 1.62 11.20 -19.07
N GLU A 241 1.20 11.17 -20.34
CA GLU A 241 0.01 11.87 -20.83
C GLU A 241 -1.26 11.34 -20.16
N ASP A 242 -1.44 10.02 -20.10
CA ASP A 242 -2.60 9.40 -19.45
C ASP A 242 -2.69 9.76 -17.96
N ILE A 243 -1.56 9.72 -17.26
CA ILE A 243 -1.51 10.09 -15.83
C ILE A 243 -1.88 11.55 -15.68
N THR A 244 -1.31 12.43 -16.50
CA THR A 244 -1.57 13.87 -16.47
C THR A 244 -3.05 14.19 -16.74
N ASN A 245 -3.63 13.56 -17.76
CA ASN A 245 -5.04 13.71 -18.11
C ASN A 245 -5.95 13.24 -16.97
N LYS A 246 -5.63 12.10 -16.33
CA LYS A 246 -6.39 11.60 -15.18
C LYS A 246 -6.26 12.51 -13.95
N LEU A 247 -5.07 13.06 -13.69
CA LEU A 247 -4.87 14.04 -12.63
C LEU A 247 -5.74 15.28 -12.86
N LEU A 248 -5.72 15.84 -14.08
CA LEU A 248 -6.51 17.01 -14.45
C LEU A 248 -8.03 16.77 -14.36
N ALA A 249 -8.49 15.58 -14.75
CA ALA A 249 -9.90 15.17 -14.66
C ALA A 249 -10.47 15.18 -13.23
N THR A 250 -9.60 15.15 -12.20
CA THR A 250 -10.04 15.24 -10.79
C THR A 250 -10.39 16.66 -10.36
N SER A 251 -10.12 17.69 -11.18
CA SER A 251 -10.34 19.10 -10.84
C SER A 251 -11.78 19.36 -10.37
N GLY A 252 -11.93 20.08 -9.26
CA GLY A 252 -13.23 20.32 -8.62
C GLY A 252 -13.75 19.17 -7.73
N SER A 253 -13.05 18.04 -7.64
CA SER A 253 -13.36 17.00 -6.66
C SER A 253 -12.99 17.43 -5.23
N VAL A 254 -13.73 16.88 -4.26
CA VAL A 254 -13.55 17.19 -2.84
C VAL A 254 -12.53 16.25 -2.20
N TYR A 255 -11.95 16.69 -1.07
CA TYR A 255 -11.10 15.83 -0.28
C TYR A 255 -11.94 14.77 0.45
N VAL A 256 -11.58 13.50 0.27
CA VAL A 256 -12.14 12.36 0.98
C VAL A 256 -10.97 11.59 1.59
N TRP A 257 -10.89 11.55 2.92
CA TRP A 257 -9.89 10.72 3.62
C TRP A 257 -10.03 9.26 3.20
N GLY A 258 -8.92 8.60 2.85
CA GLY A 258 -8.96 7.24 2.33
C GLY A 258 -9.51 7.13 0.90
N GLY A 259 -9.98 8.23 0.30
CA GLY A 259 -10.54 8.26 -1.04
C GLY A 259 -9.47 8.03 -2.11
N SER A 260 -9.78 7.14 -3.05
CA SER A 260 -8.95 6.86 -4.23
C SER A 260 -9.81 6.72 -5.50
N ARG A 261 -10.95 7.43 -5.52
CA ARG A 261 -11.88 7.47 -6.65
C ARG A 261 -12.67 8.77 -6.71
N TYR A 262 -12.29 9.69 -7.60
CA TYR A 262 -12.99 10.99 -7.70
C TYR A 262 -14.45 10.88 -8.20
N GLU A 263 -14.80 9.82 -8.92
CA GLU A 263 -16.15 9.58 -9.45
C GLU A 263 -17.12 9.08 -8.38
N GLY A 264 -16.60 8.47 -7.31
CA GLY A 264 -17.37 7.85 -6.24
C GLY A 264 -17.93 6.47 -6.58
N ILE A 265 -18.81 6.00 -5.70
CA ILE A 265 -19.42 4.67 -5.66
C ILE A 265 -20.92 4.83 -5.41
N PRO A 266 -21.73 5.10 -6.46
CA PRO A 266 -23.17 5.33 -6.32
C PRO A 266 -23.92 4.16 -5.64
N GLU A 267 -23.41 2.94 -5.79
CA GLU A 267 -23.99 1.72 -5.20
C GLU A 267 -24.00 1.75 -3.67
N LEU A 268 -23.18 2.58 -3.03
CA LEU A 268 -23.22 2.74 -1.58
C LEU A 268 -24.57 3.24 -1.07
N GLU A 269 -25.29 4.07 -1.82
CA GLU A 269 -26.63 4.49 -1.42
C GLU A 269 -27.64 3.35 -1.51
N LYS A 270 -27.49 2.49 -2.53
CA LYS A 270 -28.33 1.28 -2.66
C LYS A 270 -28.06 0.28 -1.54
N TYR A 271 -26.80 0.11 -1.17
CA TYR A 271 -26.37 -0.91 -0.20
C TYR A 271 -26.49 -0.46 1.26
N PHE A 272 -26.34 0.83 1.51
CA PHE A 272 -26.41 1.48 2.81
C PHE A 272 -27.24 2.76 2.68
N PRO A 273 -28.57 2.67 2.49
CA PRO A 273 -29.41 3.85 2.30
C PRO A 273 -29.35 4.78 3.50
N SER A 274 -29.23 6.08 3.25
CA SER A 274 -29.16 7.09 4.30
C SER A 274 -30.47 7.12 5.09
N ALA A 275 -30.38 6.98 6.42
CA ALA A 275 -31.53 7.17 7.29
C ALA A 275 -32.00 8.64 7.35
N THR A 276 -31.09 9.59 7.10
CA THR A 276 -31.34 11.03 7.19
C THR A 276 -30.88 11.76 5.93
N LYS A 277 -31.43 12.94 5.67
CA LYS A 277 -31.01 13.77 4.54
C LYS A 277 -29.59 14.30 4.77
N LEU A 278 -28.67 13.95 3.89
CA LEU A 278 -27.29 14.42 3.92
C LEU A 278 -27.11 15.74 3.17
N SER A 279 -26.18 16.58 3.62
CA SER A 279 -25.70 17.72 2.83
C SER A 279 -24.97 17.26 1.56
N ALA A 280 -24.70 18.19 0.65
CA ALA A 280 -23.97 17.89 -0.59
C ALA A 280 -22.55 17.34 -0.32
N LEU A 281 -21.85 17.87 0.69
CA LEU A 281 -20.51 17.40 1.05
C LEU A 281 -20.56 16.03 1.71
N GLU A 282 -21.50 15.81 2.64
CA GLU A 282 -21.72 14.52 3.28
C GLU A 282 -22.10 13.45 2.26
N THR A 283 -22.94 13.78 1.28
CA THR A 283 -23.29 12.87 0.18
C THR A 283 -22.04 12.48 -0.61
N LYS A 284 -21.20 13.44 -0.99
CA LYS A 284 -19.94 13.12 -1.68
C LYS A 284 -19.03 12.21 -0.83
N ARG A 285 -18.91 12.50 0.47
CA ARG A 285 -18.09 11.68 1.38
C ARG A 285 -18.65 10.29 1.59
N LYS A 286 -19.97 10.14 1.77
CA LYS A 286 -20.64 8.84 1.86
C LYS A 286 -20.38 7.97 0.64
N LEU A 287 -20.51 8.57 -0.55
CA LEU A 287 -20.28 7.88 -1.82
C LEU A 287 -18.80 7.70 -2.15
N MET A 288 -17.90 8.08 -1.23
CA MET A 288 -16.45 8.06 -1.43
C MET A 288 -16.03 8.80 -2.70
N LYS A 289 -16.79 9.85 -3.07
CA LYS A 289 -16.64 10.66 -4.29
C LYS A 289 -15.61 11.75 -4.08
N GLY A 290 -14.36 11.37 -4.22
CA GLY A 290 -13.21 12.24 -4.02
C GLY A 290 -11.95 11.44 -3.74
N VAL A 291 -10.84 12.15 -3.60
CA VAL A 291 -9.53 11.55 -3.36
C VAL A 291 -8.81 12.25 -2.22
N ASP A 292 -7.99 11.51 -1.48
CA ASP A 292 -6.96 12.12 -0.63
C ASP A 292 -5.67 12.34 -1.42
N CYS A 293 -4.64 12.88 -0.75
CA CYS A 293 -3.38 13.27 -1.39
C CYS A 293 -2.71 12.13 -2.17
N SER A 294 -2.56 10.94 -1.56
CA SER A 294 -1.93 9.80 -2.22
C SER A 294 -2.92 8.96 -3.02
N GLY A 295 -4.22 9.03 -2.71
CA GLY A 295 -5.30 8.44 -3.47
C GLY A 295 -5.47 9.08 -4.86
N LEU A 296 -5.15 10.37 -5.00
CA LEU A 296 -5.07 11.07 -6.29
C LEU A 296 -4.04 10.40 -7.22
N LEU A 297 -2.81 10.21 -6.72
CA LEU A 297 -1.74 9.56 -7.48
C LEU A 297 -2.07 8.08 -7.73
N TYR A 298 -2.56 7.38 -6.72
CA TYR A 298 -2.94 5.96 -6.81
C TYR A 298 -3.98 5.76 -7.91
N GLN A 299 -5.03 6.60 -7.95
CA GLN A 299 -6.05 6.53 -9.00
C GLN A 299 -5.47 6.85 -10.39
N ALA A 300 -4.72 7.95 -10.53
CA ALA A 300 -4.18 8.36 -11.83
C ALA A 300 -3.23 7.32 -12.43
N THR A 301 -2.57 6.54 -11.57
CA THR A 301 -1.62 5.50 -11.95
C THR A 301 -2.24 4.10 -12.01
N ASN A 302 -3.57 3.97 -11.97
CA ASN A 302 -4.28 2.68 -11.97
C ASN A 302 -3.81 1.71 -10.86
N GLY A 303 -3.45 2.25 -9.71
CA GLY A 303 -2.97 1.48 -8.56
C GLY A 303 -1.46 1.22 -8.54
N PHE A 304 -0.70 1.64 -9.57
CA PHE A 304 0.73 1.35 -9.71
C PHE A 304 1.59 1.93 -8.57
N THR A 305 1.17 3.03 -7.95
CA THR A 305 1.93 3.69 -6.88
C THR A 305 1.52 3.20 -5.49
N PRO A 306 2.37 3.31 -4.46
CA PRO A 306 1.96 3.06 -3.09
C PRO A 306 0.78 3.95 -2.67
N ARG A 307 -0.29 3.33 -2.14
CA ARG A 307 -1.51 4.01 -1.65
C ARG A 307 -1.25 5.02 -0.54
N ASN A 308 -0.29 4.78 0.34
CA ASN A 308 -0.04 5.61 1.52
C ASN A 308 1.14 6.56 1.29
N SER A 309 0.96 7.84 1.61
CA SER A 309 2.01 8.87 1.47
C SER A 309 3.33 8.53 2.20
N ARG A 310 3.25 7.84 3.34
CA ARG A 310 4.44 7.36 4.06
C ARG A 310 5.28 6.38 3.26
N SER A 311 4.67 5.53 2.44
CA SER A 311 5.40 4.62 1.54
C SER A 311 6.05 5.38 0.37
N LEU A 312 5.48 6.53 -0.02
CA LEU A 312 6.04 7.38 -1.08
C LEU A 312 7.35 8.08 -0.68
N LEU A 313 7.69 8.13 0.62
CA LEU A 313 8.94 8.74 1.10
C LEU A 313 10.20 8.03 0.57
N ASN A 314 10.09 6.76 0.19
CA ASN A 314 11.19 5.96 -0.36
C ASN A 314 10.83 5.36 -1.72
N PHE A 315 9.80 5.88 -2.39
CA PHE A 315 9.34 5.37 -3.68
C PHE A 315 10.07 6.07 -4.83
N GLY A 316 10.74 5.31 -5.69
CA GLY A 316 11.54 5.88 -6.79
C GLY A 316 12.87 6.47 -6.34
N GLU A 317 13.56 7.11 -7.29
CA GLU A 317 14.90 7.64 -7.09
C GLU A 317 14.87 8.99 -6.35
N PRO A 318 15.81 9.23 -5.43
CA PRO A 318 15.94 10.52 -4.77
C PRO A 318 16.45 11.59 -5.74
N ILE A 319 15.86 12.79 -5.69
CA ILE A 319 16.44 13.99 -6.32
C ILE A 319 17.31 14.71 -5.28
N ASN A 320 18.52 15.11 -5.68
CA ASN A 320 19.45 15.83 -4.82
C ASN A 320 18.97 17.28 -4.59
N ILE A 321 18.35 17.52 -3.43
CA ILE A 321 17.73 18.80 -3.04
C ILE A 321 18.24 19.34 -1.71
N GLU A 322 18.97 18.54 -0.94
CA GLU A 322 19.49 18.94 0.37
C GLU A 322 20.41 20.15 0.26
N GLY A 323 20.18 21.14 1.13
CA GLY A 323 20.90 22.42 1.11
C GLY A 323 20.50 23.40 -0.01
N LYS A 324 19.64 23.00 -0.95
CA LYS A 324 19.21 23.86 -2.07
C LYS A 324 18.09 24.82 -1.68
N LYS A 325 18.12 26.02 -2.26
CA LYS A 325 17.03 27.00 -2.21
C LYS A 325 15.95 26.67 -3.24
N ILE A 326 14.78 27.29 -3.11
CA ILE A 326 13.63 27.10 -4.01
C ILE A 326 14.02 27.26 -5.49
N GLN A 327 14.76 28.33 -5.83
CA GLN A 327 15.17 28.61 -7.21
C GLN A 327 16.17 27.59 -7.78
N GLU A 328 16.86 26.85 -6.92
CA GLU A 328 17.77 25.77 -7.33
C GLU A 328 17.04 24.42 -7.43
N ILE A 329 15.89 24.27 -6.76
CA ILE A 329 15.07 23.06 -6.80
C ILE A 329 14.17 23.05 -8.03
N ILE A 330 13.53 24.19 -8.37
CA ILE A 330 12.57 24.27 -9.47
C ILE A 330 13.13 23.69 -10.79
N PRO A 331 14.34 24.05 -11.24
CA PRO A 331 14.90 23.54 -12.50
C PRO A 331 15.22 22.03 -12.46
N LEU A 332 15.27 21.41 -11.28
CA LEU A 332 15.50 19.97 -11.13
C LEU A 332 14.23 19.16 -11.28
N LEU A 333 13.06 19.78 -11.12
CA LEU A 333 11.77 19.12 -11.14
C LEU A 333 11.36 18.76 -12.57
N LYS A 334 10.74 17.60 -12.70
CA LYS A 334 10.10 17.10 -13.94
C LYS A 334 8.65 16.71 -13.64
N PRO A 335 7.79 16.68 -14.68
CA PRO A 335 6.44 16.14 -14.54
C PRO A 335 6.43 14.78 -13.82
N LEU A 336 5.46 14.61 -12.92
CA LEU A 336 5.26 13.48 -12.02
C LEU A 336 6.33 13.24 -10.94
N ASP A 337 7.28 14.15 -10.76
CA ASP A 337 8.07 14.15 -9.53
C ASP A 337 7.15 14.35 -8.31
N LEU A 338 7.47 13.64 -7.24
CA LEU A 338 6.69 13.66 -6.01
C LEU A 338 7.43 14.47 -4.95
N ILE A 339 6.83 15.55 -4.47
CA ILE A 339 7.28 16.29 -3.30
C ILE A 339 6.57 15.68 -2.09
N VAL A 340 7.29 14.87 -1.30
CA VAL A 340 6.69 14.00 -0.28
C VAL A 340 7.15 14.42 1.12
N ARG A 341 6.18 14.46 2.04
CA ARG A 341 6.41 14.56 3.48
C ARG A 341 5.56 13.53 4.22
N ASP A 342 5.89 13.24 5.47
CA ASP A 342 5.03 12.34 6.27
C ASP A 342 3.60 12.93 6.36
N GLY A 343 2.64 12.12 5.92
CA GLY A 343 1.22 12.45 5.86
C GLY A 343 0.76 13.26 4.64
N HIS A 344 1.60 13.59 3.65
CA HIS A 344 1.14 14.32 2.45
C HIS A 344 2.06 14.17 1.23
N VAL A 345 1.48 14.23 0.04
CA VAL A 345 2.22 14.26 -1.24
C VAL A 345 1.68 15.35 -2.14
N VAL A 346 2.60 16.02 -2.84
CA VAL A 346 2.32 16.93 -3.94
C VAL A 346 2.97 16.38 -5.19
N ILE A 347 2.25 16.47 -6.32
CA ILE A 347 2.68 15.93 -7.61
C ILE A 347 3.05 17.11 -8.50
N VAL A 348 4.23 17.10 -9.10
CA VAL A 348 4.59 18.05 -10.16
C VAL A 348 3.76 17.72 -11.39
N LEU A 349 2.92 18.65 -11.83
CA LEU A 349 2.02 18.43 -12.96
C LEU A 349 2.74 18.71 -14.29
N ASP A 350 3.48 19.83 -14.32
CA ASP A 350 4.27 20.29 -15.46
C ASP A 350 5.44 21.16 -14.94
N GLU A 351 6.15 21.84 -15.83
CA GLU A 351 7.30 22.70 -15.49
C GLU A 351 6.96 23.90 -14.58
N LYS A 352 5.68 24.25 -14.43
CA LYS A 352 5.23 25.46 -13.73
C LYS A 352 4.32 25.16 -12.56
N ARG A 353 3.59 24.05 -12.58
CA ARG A 353 2.46 23.78 -11.68
C ARG A 353 2.62 22.47 -10.93
N THR A 354 2.05 22.44 -9.73
CA THR A 354 1.81 21.21 -8.96
C THR A 354 0.32 20.95 -8.83
N ILE A 355 -0.04 19.69 -8.63
CA ILE A 355 -1.38 19.24 -8.26
C ILE A 355 -1.34 18.40 -6.98
N GLU A 356 -2.35 18.56 -6.13
CA GLU A 356 -2.54 17.75 -4.92
C GLU A 356 -3.99 17.75 -4.47
N SER A 357 -4.36 16.80 -3.60
CA SER A 357 -5.62 16.85 -2.85
C SER A 357 -5.35 17.21 -1.39
N ARG A 358 -5.95 18.31 -0.89
CA ARG A 358 -5.74 18.80 0.49
C ARG A 358 -7.00 18.75 1.33
N GLY A 359 -6.87 18.21 2.55
CA GLY A 359 -7.85 18.41 3.60
C GLY A 359 -7.79 19.85 4.11
N ARG A 360 -8.96 20.47 4.36
CA ARG A 360 -9.09 21.84 4.91
C ARG A 360 -9.93 21.84 6.20
N GLY A 361 -9.74 20.83 7.04
CA GLY A 361 -10.52 20.61 8.25
C GLY A 361 -12.02 20.49 7.93
N LYS A 362 -12.85 21.35 8.51
CA LYS A 362 -14.31 21.38 8.26
C LYS A 362 -14.69 21.90 6.88
N ALA A 363 -13.82 22.66 6.21
CA ALA A 363 -14.07 23.06 4.83
C ALA A 363 -13.90 21.84 3.89
N PRO A 364 -14.55 21.83 2.71
CA PRO A 364 -14.54 20.68 1.80
C PRO A 364 -13.13 20.17 1.45
N GLY A 365 -12.17 21.10 1.31
CA GLY A 365 -10.87 20.80 0.72
C GLY A 365 -11.00 20.27 -0.71
N GLY A 366 -9.94 19.65 -1.22
CA GLY A 366 -9.96 18.97 -2.52
C GLY A 366 -8.74 19.29 -3.37
N ILE A 367 -8.94 19.21 -4.67
CA ILE A 367 -7.88 19.37 -5.67
C ILE A 367 -7.45 20.84 -5.78
N GLU A 368 -6.15 21.07 -5.59
CA GLU A 368 -5.52 22.37 -5.79
C GLU A 368 -4.44 22.23 -6.87
N ILE A 369 -4.51 23.09 -7.89
CA ILE A 369 -3.45 23.28 -8.88
C ILE A 369 -2.83 24.65 -8.63
N VAL A 370 -1.55 24.68 -8.30
CA VAL A 370 -0.84 25.92 -7.90
C VAL A 370 0.54 26.00 -8.53
N PRO A 371 1.15 27.19 -8.66
CA PRO A 371 2.53 27.33 -9.10
C PRO A 371 3.51 26.56 -8.18
N ILE A 372 4.52 25.92 -8.77
CA ILE A 372 5.56 25.18 -8.03
C ILE A 372 6.21 26.07 -6.97
N GLU A 373 6.58 27.29 -7.35
CA GLU A 373 7.23 28.25 -6.45
C GLU A 373 6.37 28.56 -5.22
N ALA A 374 5.06 28.77 -5.42
CA ALA A 374 4.13 29.03 -4.32
C ALA A 374 4.06 27.84 -3.36
N ARG A 375 4.02 26.61 -3.89
CA ARG A 375 3.98 25.40 -3.08
C ARG A 375 5.29 25.18 -2.31
N LEU A 376 6.43 25.31 -2.97
CA LEU A 376 7.74 25.20 -2.31
C LEU A 376 7.90 26.29 -1.24
N THR A 377 7.46 27.52 -1.51
CA THR A 377 7.47 28.61 -0.53
C THR A 377 6.64 28.24 0.71
N GLU A 378 5.44 27.68 0.55
CA GLU A 378 4.63 27.22 1.68
C GLU A 378 5.35 26.11 2.47
N LEU A 379 5.99 25.17 1.77
CA LEU A 379 6.67 24.04 2.38
C LEU A 379 7.91 24.47 3.20
N PHE A 380 8.73 25.36 2.63
CA PHE A 380 9.96 25.89 3.23
C PHE A 380 9.71 26.69 4.52
N LYS A 381 8.50 27.22 4.74
CA LYS A 381 8.14 27.89 6.02
C LYS A 381 8.27 26.97 7.23
N THR A 382 8.14 25.66 7.04
CA THR A 382 8.04 24.71 8.16
C THR A 382 8.95 23.50 8.04
N ARG A 383 9.57 23.27 6.87
CA ARG A 383 10.33 22.07 6.55
C ARG A 383 11.56 22.38 5.71
N SER A 384 12.58 21.54 5.88
CA SER A 384 13.81 21.59 5.10
C SER A 384 13.88 20.44 4.08
N PRO A 385 14.45 20.67 2.89
CA PRO A 385 14.69 19.60 1.91
C PRO A 385 15.78 18.66 2.42
N VAL A 386 15.60 17.35 2.22
CA VAL A 386 16.62 16.32 2.49
C VAL A 386 16.65 15.32 1.35
N ASN A 387 17.79 14.65 1.15
CA ASN A 387 17.90 13.63 0.10
C ASN A 387 17.34 12.27 0.56
N ASN A 388 17.64 11.90 1.80
CA ASN A 388 17.20 10.65 2.42
C ASN A 388 16.32 10.95 3.66
N TYR A 389 15.06 10.49 3.60
CA TYR A 389 14.11 10.75 4.68
C TYR A 389 14.42 9.97 5.96
N GLU A 390 14.96 8.75 5.84
CA GLU A 390 15.19 7.86 6.96
C GLU A 390 16.46 8.18 7.74
N THR A 391 17.54 8.52 7.05
CA THR A 391 18.85 8.76 7.66
C THR A 391 19.05 10.21 8.13
N SER A 392 18.24 11.15 7.63
CA SER A 392 18.30 12.54 8.07
C SER A 392 17.97 12.67 9.57
N GLN A 393 18.79 13.44 10.29
CA GLN A 393 18.62 13.72 11.73
C GLN A 393 17.46 14.68 12.02
N LEU A 394 16.92 15.36 11.01
CA LEU A 394 15.79 16.28 11.21
C LEU A 394 14.53 15.53 11.66
N PRO A 395 13.71 16.13 12.55
CA PRO A 395 12.40 15.58 12.90
C PRO A 395 11.53 15.33 11.67
N ARG A 396 10.72 14.27 11.67
CA ARG A 396 9.80 13.94 10.56
C ARG A 396 8.89 15.11 10.17
N SER A 397 8.40 15.86 11.15
CA SER A 397 7.54 17.03 10.92
C SER A 397 8.24 18.21 10.25
N LYS A 398 9.58 18.19 10.17
CA LYS A 398 10.43 19.30 9.73
C LYS A 398 11.21 19.01 8.44
N LYS A 399 10.90 17.92 7.73
CA LYS A 399 11.61 17.57 6.49
C LYS A 399 10.68 17.07 5.40
N PHE A 400 11.18 17.16 4.16
CA PHE A 400 10.53 16.59 2.99
C PHE A 400 11.60 16.11 2.00
N VAL A 401 11.20 15.21 1.10
CA VAL A 401 12.03 14.67 0.02
C VAL A 401 11.37 14.93 -1.32
N ILE A 402 12.16 14.85 -2.39
CA ILE A 402 11.63 14.74 -3.75
C ILE A 402 12.02 13.38 -4.33
N ARG A 403 11.06 12.76 -5.01
CA ARG A 403 11.19 11.42 -5.59
C ARG A 403 10.79 11.41 -7.06
N ARG A 404 11.60 10.73 -7.87
CA ARG A 404 11.37 10.51 -9.30
C ARG A 404 11.21 9.03 -9.58
N ARG A 405 10.06 8.63 -10.12
CA ARG A 405 9.84 7.24 -10.57
C ARG A 405 9.60 7.13 -12.07
N PHE A 406 8.93 8.12 -12.64
CA PHE A 406 8.49 8.18 -14.02
C PHE A 406 9.61 8.81 -14.86
N SER A 407 10.77 8.15 -14.92
CA SER A 407 11.78 8.52 -15.90
C SER A 407 11.37 7.92 -17.25
N GLU A 408 11.25 8.76 -18.27
CA GLU A 408 11.23 8.31 -19.66
C GLU A 408 12.42 7.37 -19.89
N LYS A 409 12.15 6.20 -20.48
CA LYS A 409 13.20 5.34 -21.01
C LYS A 409 13.56 5.81 -22.40
#